data_AF-A0A378KUR2-F1
#
_entry.id   AF-A0A378KUR2-F1
#
_cell.length_a   1.000
_cell.length_b   1.000
_cell.length_c   1.000
_cell.angle_alpha   90.00
_cell.angle_beta   90.00
_cell.angle_gamma   90.00
#
_symmetry.space_group_name_H-M   'P 1'
#
loop_
_entity.id
_entity.type
_entity.pdbx_description
1 polymer ?
#
loop_
_entity_poly.entity_id
_entity_poly.type
_entity_poly.pdbx_seq_one_letter_code
_entity_poly.pdbx_strand_id
1 'polypeptide(L)'
;MTGKNDSQNSTQLNPMEQKLIILRMLDDAKSSSTLEIQRLIALTQHKLQDNKIKTMSEIVKLTNYLIAQIENEDKSGPTLDYLRKKGLYRMLYRHPKTLGQQVPEDDILKTLLRNGFLGVGIATVLIPVFVTIMMLGAPLWLVAISSGLFVGSSVYLSGLLYGVVNDIFATHANLPYFLLGHQPQQKSLLQTNDKYAQGIAWGVAATFGPVVLASILFTVVATITAFFVPLATFVMPVFMIAIPLIAVWAEFNTRNNTKERLNAGSNLYQIEGLNFMSPTPKEKGAWWANSDRNMFGFTKVPLIGLGCLAAVVTLSSVSMFLPSVLFASPLIAVLLPSAFAVAATMTLIGCGLYMYANRNNHLDDRYNLEFDRDEVIYDLYLDEDLDYAHELLNRKDNYTALSTEPELVEKQKEADRNNYTMIFPFRKDNDSIPPIPVEQPRNSL
;
A
#
# COMPACT_ATOMS: atom_id res chain seq x y z
N MET A 1 -38.14 31.81 8.55
CA MET A 1 -38.06 32.99 7.66
C MET A 1 -36.91 32.78 6.71
N THR A 2 -37.21 32.75 5.41
CA THR A 2 -36.33 32.93 4.23
C THR A 2 -35.01 32.14 4.26
N GLY A 3 -34.87 30.99 3.60
CA GLY A 3 -35.09 30.84 2.17
C GLY A 3 -33.83 31.26 1.41
N LYS A 4 -32.85 30.37 1.30
CA LYS A 4 -31.89 30.34 0.19
C LYS A 4 -32.04 29.02 -0.52
N ASN A 5 -32.93 29.04 -1.52
CA ASN A 5 -32.86 28.13 -2.65
C ASN A 5 -31.61 28.50 -3.44
N ASP A 6 -30.48 27.90 -3.10
CA ASP A 6 -29.40 27.74 -4.07
C ASP A 6 -29.67 26.40 -4.76
N SER A 7 -30.52 26.45 -5.77
CA SER A 7 -30.61 25.44 -6.81
C SER A 7 -29.25 25.33 -7.50
N GLN A 8 -28.37 24.47 -6.98
CA GLN A 8 -27.26 23.97 -7.79
C GLN A 8 -27.85 23.00 -8.81
N ASN A 9 -28.16 23.54 -9.99
CA ASN A 9 -28.32 22.78 -11.22
C ASN A 9 -27.01 22.01 -11.48
N SER A 10 -26.88 20.81 -10.93
CA SER A 10 -25.91 19.85 -11.46
C SER A 10 -26.46 19.36 -12.80
N THR A 11 -25.97 19.92 -13.91
CA THR A 11 -26.36 19.53 -15.26
C THR A 11 -26.01 18.05 -15.47
N GLN A 12 -26.98 17.14 -15.31
CA GLN A 12 -26.79 15.71 -15.57
C GLN A 12 -26.48 15.50 -17.05
N LEU A 13 -25.21 15.18 -17.35
CA LEU A 13 -24.78 14.80 -18.70
C LEU A 13 -25.17 13.35 -18.96
N ASN A 14 -25.85 13.11 -20.06
CA ASN A 14 -26.25 11.75 -20.44
C ASN A 14 -25.05 10.91 -20.92
N PRO A 15 -25.16 9.57 -20.96
CA PRO A 15 -24.09 8.68 -21.42
C PRO A 15 -23.48 9.02 -22.79
N MET A 16 -24.27 9.58 -23.72
CA MET A 16 -23.77 9.95 -25.04
C MET A 16 -22.98 11.25 -25.02
N GLU A 17 -23.36 12.20 -24.18
CA GLU A 17 -22.57 13.41 -23.94
C GLU A 17 -21.22 13.06 -23.30
N GLN A 18 -21.20 12.14 -22.33
CA GLN A 18 -19.98 11.67 -21.70
C GLN A 18 -19.08 10.89 -22.66
N LYS A 19 -19.67 10.01 -23.47
CA LYS A 19 -18.99 9.32 -24.58
C LYS A 19 -18.32 10.32 -25.52
N LEU A 20 -19.03 11.37 -25.91
CA LEU A 20 -18.53 12.41 -26.79
C LEU A 20 -17.36 13.16 -26.15
N ILE A 21 -17.44 13.46 -24.86
CA ILE A 21 -16.35 14.16 -24.18
C ILE A 21 -15.10 13.28 -24.07
N ILE A 22 -15.24 11.99 -23.72
CA ILE A 22 -14.12 11.04 -23.73
C ILE A 22 -13.48 10.98 -25.12
N LEU A 23 -14.29 10.86 -26.17
CA LEU A 23 -13.79 10.88 -27.56
C LEU A 23 -12.98 12.15 -27.86
N ARG A 24 -13.46 13.32 -27.43
CA ARG A 24 -12.78 14.60 -27.69
C ARG A 24 -11.52 14.79 -26.83
N MET A 25 -11.52 14.36 -25.58
CA MET A 25 -10.33 14.36 -24.73
C MET A 25 -9.22 13.46 -25.27
N LEU A 26 -9.60 12.28 -25.75
CA LEU A 26 -8.66 11.36 -26.40
C LEU A 26 -8.09 11.99 -27.69
N ASP A 27 -8.87 12.78 -28.41
CA ASP A 27 -8.40 13.50 -29.60
C ASP A 27 -7.38 14.59 -29.25
N ASP A 28 -7.72 15.42 -28.26
CA ASP A 28 -6.82 16.45 -27.74
C ASP A 28 -5.50 15.84 -27.25
N ALA A 29 -5.55 14.66 -26.61
CA ALA A 29 -4.37 13.98 -26.10
C ALA A 29 -3.37 13.56 -27.19
N LYS A 30 -3.81 13.35 -28.45
CA LYS A 30 -2.93 13.04 -29.57
C LYS A 30 -1.83 14.07 -29.77
N SER A 31 -2.10 15.33 -29.45
CA SER A 31 -1.13 16.43 -29.54
C SER A 31 0.07 16.25 -28.60
N SER A 32 -0.11 15.49 -27.52
CA SER A 32 0.90 15.16 -26.50
C SER A 32 1.46 13.74 -26.63
N SER A 33 1.14 13.04 -27.73
CA SER A 33 1.41 11.61 -27.92
C SER A 33 2.40 11.29 -29.02
N THR A 34 3.10 10.16 -28.88
CA THR A 34 3.86 9.54 -29.97
C THR A 34 2.93 8.97 -31.04
N LEU A 35 3.46 8.70 -32.24
CA LEU A 35 2.67 8.13 -33.35
C LEU A 35 2.01 6.79 -33.00
N GLU A 36 2.68 5.95 -32.21
CA GLU A 36 2.14 4.67 -31.74
C GLU A 36 0.93 4.87 -30.82
N ILE A 37 1.05 5.77 -29.85
CA ILE A 37 -0.04 6.12 -28.94
C ILE A 37 -1.21 6.77 -29.70
N GLN A 38 -0.93 7.64 -30.68
CA GLN A 38 -1.97 8.22 -31.54
C GLN A 38 -2.77 7.14 -32.29
N ARG A 39 -2.12 6.06 -32.74
CA ARG A 39 -2.79 4.91 -33.37
C ARG A 39 -3.67 4.15 -32.38
N LEU A 40 -3.19 3.90 -31.16
CA LEU A 40 -3.97 3.25 -30.10
C LEU A 40 -5.22 4.07 -29.73
N ILE A 41 -5.03 5.38 -29.60
CA ILE A 41 -6.11 6.35 -29.38
C ILE A 41 -7.14 6.26 -30.52
N ALA A 42 -6.70 6.32 -31.79
CA ALA A 42 -7.59 6.27 -32.95
C ALA A 42 -8.38 4.95 -33.04
N LEU A 43 -7.73 3.81 -32.78
CA LEU A 43 -8.37 2.49 -32.72
C LEU A 43 -9.47 2.44 -31.66
N THR A 44 -9.18 2.97 -30.47
CA THR A 44 -10.15 3.00 -29.36
C THR A 44 -11.30 3.95 -29.67
N GLN A 45 -11.03 5.12 -30.25
CA GLN A 45 -12.05 6.06 -30.67
C GLN A 45 -12.98 5.44 -31.74
N HIS A 46 -12.44 4.69 -32.71
CA HIS A 46 -13.24 3.95 -33.67
C HIS A 46 -14.14 2.88 -33.00
N LYS A 47 -13.60 2.12 -32.03
CA LYS A 47 -14.39 1.14 -31.26
C LYS A 47 -15.50 1.83 -30.46
N LEU A 48 -15.17 2.92 -29.79
CA LEU A 48 -16.13 3.72 -29.03
C LEU A 48 -17.24 4.27 -29.93
N GLN A 49 -16.94 4.66 -31.17
CA GLN A 49 -17.94 5.14 -32.13
C GLN A 49 -18.95 4.10 -32.61
N ASP A 50 -18.74 2.80 -32.37
CA ASP A 50 -19.72 1.79 -32.73
C ASP A 50 -21.06 2.05 -32.00
N ASN A 51 -22.14 2.10 -32.76
CA ASN A 51 -23.50 2.32 -32.27
C ASN A 51 -24.01 1.18 -31.36
N LYS A 52 -23.30 0.06 -31.31
CA LYS A 52 -23.54 -1.03 -30.36
C LYS A 52 -23.14 -0.68 -28.93
N ILE A 53 -22.20 0.25 -28.75
CA ILE A 53 -21.74 0.69 -27.43
C ILE A 53 -22.69 1.77 -26.91
N LYS A 54 -23.56 1.36 -25.99
CA LYS A 54 -24.63 2.19 -25.43
C LYS A 54 -24.52 2.41 -23.94
N THR A 55 -23.71 1.62 -23.25
CA THR A 55 -23.56 1.71 -21.80
C THR A 55 -22.24 2.39 -21.44
N MET A 56 -22.24 3.18 -20.37
CA MET A 56 -20.99 3.77 -19.85
C MET A 56 -20.03 2.70 -19.32
N SER A 57 -20.53 1.55 -18.86
CA SER A 57 -19.70 0.40 -18.46
C SER A 57 -18.79 -0.07 -19.61
N GLU A 58 -19.33 -0.20 -20.83
CA GLU A 58 -18.56 -0.59 -22.01
C GLU A 58 -17.56 0.50 -22.43
N ILE A 59 -17.96 1.76 -22.32
CA ILE A 59 -17.10 2.92 -22.64
C ILE A 59 -15.90 2.95 -21.69
N VAL A 60 -16.13 2.87 -20.38
CA VAL A 60 -15.08 2.83 -19.36
C VAL A 60 -14.13 1.67 -19.59
N LYS A 61 -14.67 0.47 -19.89
CA LYS A 61 -13.85 -0.72 -20.18
C LYS A 61 -12.89 -0.49 -21.34
N LEU A 62 -13.36 0.09 -22.44
CA LEU A 62 -12.52 0.38 -23.60
C LEU A 62 -11.50 1.49 -23.34
N THR A 63 -11.91 2.54 -22.63
CA THR A 63 -10.99 3.63 -22.26
C THR A 63 -9.91 3.16 -21.29
N ASN A 64 -10.22 2.27 -20.35
CA ASN A 64 -9.24 1.66 -19.46
C ASN A 64 -8.24 0.77 -20.21
N TYR A 65 -8.74 0.00 -21.18
CA TYR A 65 -7.88 -0.80 -22.03
C TYR A 65 -6.88 0.08 -22.78
N LEU A 66 -7.35 1.21 -23.34
CA LEU A 66 -6.47 2.19 -23.97
C LEU A 66 -5.43 2.73 -22.98
N ILE A 67 -5.85 3.18 -21.79
CA ILE A 67 -4.94 3.71 -20.75
C ILE A 67 -3.83 2.69 -20.43
N ALA A 68 -4.19 1.42 -20.22
CA ALA A 68 -3.21 0.36 -19.94
C ALA A 68 -2.24 0.12 -21.11
N GLN A 69 -2.70 0.25 -22.36
CA GLN A 69 -1.83 0.18 -23.52
C GLN A 69 -0.90 1.39 -23.62
N ILE A 70 -1.42 2.60 -23.36
CA ILE A 70 -0.62 3.83 -23.33
C ILE A 70 0.43 3.72 -22.23
N GLU A 71 0.15 3.19 -21.05
CA GLU A 71 1.14 3.01 -19.98
C GLU A 71 2.33 2.13 -20.35
N ASN A 72 2.11 1.12 -21.19
CA ASN A 72 3.17 0.25 -21.67
C ASN A 72 4.07 0.92 -22.71
N GLU A 73 3.48 1.79 -23.55
CA GLU A 73 4.18 2.46 -24.65
C GLU A 73 4.73 3.85 -24.27
N ASP A 74 4.07 4.56 -23.35
CA ASP A 74 4.37 5.93 -22.93
C ASP A 74 5.40 5.97 -21.79
N LYS A 75 6.64 5.57 -22.10
CA LYS A 75 7.74 5.48 -21.10
C LYS A 75 8.02 6.79 -20.37
N SER A 76 7.72 7.93 -20.99
CA SER A 76 7.90 9.28 -20.42
C SER A 76 6.65 9.86 -19.77
N GLY A 77 5.48 9.26 -19.96
CA GLY A 77 4.19 9.67 -19.39
C GLY A 77 3.48 10.95 -19.88
N PRO A 78 3.92 11.74 -20.89
CA PRO A 78 3.26 13.00 -21.25
C PRO A 78 1.80 12.84 -21.70
N THR A 79 1.43 11.74 -22.35
CA THR A 79 0.04 11.54 -22.80
C THR A 79 -0.86 11.25 -21.62
N LEU A 80 -0.41 10.36 -20.73
CA LEU A 80 -1.14 10.02 -19.53
C LEU A 80 -1.27 11.23 -18.60
N ASP A 81 -0.19 12.01 -18.43
CA ASP A 81 -0.20 13.22 -17.63
C ASP A 81 -1.12 14.30 -18.22
N TYR A 82 -1.27 14.36 -19.54
CA TYR A 82 -2.25 15.22 -20.19
C TYR A 82 -3.69 14.79 -19.86
N LEU A 83 -4.04 13.54 -20.16
CA LEU A 83 -5.39 12.98 -19.92
C LEU A 83 -5.77 13.09 -18.44
N ARG A 84 -4.78 12.90 -17.59
CA ARG A 84 -4.81 13.08 -16.15
C ARG A 84 -5.19 14.51 -15.74
N LYS A 85 -4.42 15.51 -16.19
CA LYS A 85 -4.67 16.92 -15.88
C LYS A 85 -6.04 17.39 -16.35
N LYS A 86 -6.52 16.82 -17.46
CA LYS A 86 -7.84 17.12 -18.04
C LYS A 86 -9.00 16.36 -17.41
N GLY A 87 -8.76 15.59 -16.35
CA GLY A 87 -9.81 14.99 -15.54
C GLY A 87 -10.40 13.68 -16.10
N LEU A 88 -9.72 13.00 -17.04
CA LEU A 88 -10.25 11.75 -17.64
C LEU A 88 -10.61 10.73 -16.56
N TYR A 89 -9.72 10.54 -15.59
CA TYR A 89 -9.94 9.62 -14.48
C TYR A 89 -11.09 10.06 -13.58
N ARG A 90 -11.25 11.37 -13.32
CA ARG A 90 -12.38 11.88 -12.53
C ARG A 90 -13.73 11.69 -13.24
N MET A 91 -13.73 11.69 -14.58
CA MET A 91 -14.92 11.41 -15.40
C MET A 91 -15.27 9.94 -15.47
N LEU A 92 -14.27 9.08 -15.68
CA LEU A 92 -14.48 7.63 -15.64
C LEU A 92 -14.91 7.20 -14.23
N TYR A 93 -14.54 8.00 -13.22
CA TYR A 93 -14.64 7.63 -11.82
C TYR A 93 -14.96 8.81 -10.87
N ARG A 94 -16.26 9.06 -10.62
CA ARG A 94 -16.73 10.21 -9.82
C ARG A 94 -16.40 10.12 -8.32
N HIS A 95 -16.67 8.97 -7.71
CA HIS A 95 -16.52 8.82 -6.26
C HIS A 95 -15.27 8.00 -5.98
N PRO A 96 -14.29 8.49 -5.17
CA PRO A 96 -13.25 7.68 -4.59
C PRO A 96 -13.86 6.64 -3.61
N LYS A 97 -14.53 5.60 -4.11
CA LYS A 97 -15.02 4.48 -3.30
C LYS A 97 -13.92 3.50 -2.91
N THR A 98 -13.02 3.96 -2.04
CA THR A 98 -12.62 3.15 -0.89
C THR A 98 -12.27 4.13 0.21
N LEU A 99 -13.32 4.62 0.88
CA LEU A 99 -13.20 4.80 2.31
C LEU A 99 -12.66 3.49 2.82
N GLY A 100 -11.47 3.49 3.41
CA GLY A 100 -11.14 2.38 4.28
C GLY A 100 -12.30 2.24 5.26
N GLN A 101 -12.98 1.10 5.26
CA GLN A 101 -14.15 0.98 6.12
C GLN A 101 -13.63 0.87 7.54
N GLN A 102 -14.19 1.64 8.48
CA GLN A 102 -13.81 1.48 9.87
C GLN A 102 -14.06 0.04 10.24
N VAL A 103 -12.98 -0.66 10.58
CA VAL A 103 -13.10 -2.00 11.13
C VAL A 103 -13.92 -1.88 12.44
N PRO A 104 -14.80 -2.84 12.73
CA PRO A 104 -15.57 -2.85 13.98
C PRO A 104 -14.70 -2.59 15.21
N GLU A 105 -15.28 -2.01 16.26
CA GLU A 105 -14.55 -1.66 17.49
C GLU A 105 -13.80 -2.84 18.12
N ASP A 106 -14.30 -4.05 17.90
CA ASP A 106 -13.80 -5.34 18.36
C ASP A 106 -12.81 -6.01 17.39
N ASP A 107 -12.44 -5.35 16.29
CA ASP A 107 -11.51 -5.92 15.33
C ASP A 107 -10.08 -6.07 15.90
N ILE A 108 -9.46 -7.19 15.56
CA ILE A 108 -8.12 -7.54 16.03
C ILE A 108 -7.07 -6.54 15.53
N LEU A 109 -7.15 -6.03 14.30
CA LEU A 109 -6.18 -5.10 13.71
C LEU A 109 -6.19 -3.75 14.44
N LYS A 110 -7.38 -3.24 14.82
CA LYS A 110 -7.51 -2.01 15.62
C LYS A 110 -6.91 -2.19 17.01
N THR A 111 -7.08 -3.38 17.60
CA THR A 111 -6.47 -3.73 18.89
C THR A 111 -4.95 -3.82 18.79
N LEU A 112 -4.41 -4.45 17.75
CA LEU A 112 -2.98 -4.55 17.47
C LEU A 112 -2.35 -3.15 17.27
N LEU A 113 -3.00 -2.28 16.49
CA LEU A 113 -2.56 -0.91 16.28
C LEU A 113 -2.48 -0.11 17.59
N ARG A 114 -3.55 -0.17 18.41
CA ARG A 114 -3.60 0.52 19.70
C ARG A 114 -2.51 0.01 20.65
N ASN A 115 -2.36 -1.31 20.75
CA ASN A 115 -1.35 -1.92 21.61
C ASN A 115 0.07 -1.61 21.10
N GLY A 116 0.25 -1.51 19.79
CA GLY A 116 1.47 -1.03 19.14
C GLY A 116 1.93 0.33 19.69
N PHE A 117 1.06 1.34 19.62
CA PHE A 117 1.37 2.67 20.15
C PHE A 117 1.44 2.72 21.68
N LEU A 118 0.64 1.91 22.39
CA LEU A 118 0.78 1.78 23.85
C LEU A 118 2.18 1.28 24.23
N GLY A 119 2.70 0.29 23.51
CA GLY A 119 4.05 -0.21 23.71
C GLY A 119 5.14 0.83 23.40
N VAL A 120 4.91 1.73 22.43
CA VAL A 120 5.81 2.88 22.20
C VAL A 120 5.82 3.80 23.43
N GLY A 121 4.65 4.07 24.03
CA GLY A 121 4.54 4.82 25.27
C GLY A 121 5.30 4.17 26.43
N ILE A 122 5.17 2.86 26.60
CA ILE A 122 5.91 2.09 27.63
C ILE A 122 7.42 2.17 27.37
N ALA A 123 7.87 1.91 26.14
CA ALA A 123 9.28 1.98 25.75
C ALA A 123 9.87 3.38 26.00
N THR A 124 9.09 4.44 25.75
CA THR A 124 9.48 5.84 26.00
C THR A 124 9.84 6.09 27.45
N VAL A 125 9.10 5.50 28.40
CA VAL A 125 9.34 5.65 29.84
C VAL A 125 10.56 4.83 30.29
N LEU A 126 10.82 3.68 29.66
CA LEU A 126 11.94 2.80 30.03
C LEU A 126 13.31 3.39 29.66
N ILE A 127 13.40 4.23 28.63
CA ILE A 127 14.65 4.90 28.23
C ILE A 127 15.21 5.83 29.34
N PRO A 128 14.47 6.84 29.86
CA PRO A 128 14.97 7.71 30.92
C PRO A 128 15.18 6.96 32.24
N VAL A 129 14.40 5.91 32.52
CA VAL A 129 14.63 5.03 33.68
C VAL A 129 16.01 4.37 33.57
N PHE A 130 16.35 3.81 32.42
CA PHE A 130 17.68 3.25 32.16
C PHE A 130 18.79 4.29 32.33
N VAL A 131 18.67 5.46 31.68
CA VAL A 131 19.66 6.53 31.80
C VAL A 131 19.86 6.92 33.27
N THR A 132 18.77 7.11 34.01
CA THR A 132 18.82 7.54 35.42
C THR A 132 19.49 6.47 36.29
N ILE A 133 19.10 5.20 36.16
CA ILE A 133 19.67 4.08 36.92
C ILE A 133 21.18 3.94 36.64
N MET A 134 21.58 4.07 35.38
CA MET A 134 23.00 3.98 34.98
C MET A 134 23.83 5.17 35.48
N MET A 135 23.28 6.39 35.46
CA MET A 135 23.99 7.60 35.88
C MET A 135 24.07 7.75 37.41
N LEU A 136 23.10 7.21 38.15
CA LEU A 136 23.10 7.26 39.62
C LEU A 136 23.93 6.15 40.28
N GLY A 137 24.55 5.26 39.51
CA GLY A 137 25.36 4.16 40.06
C GLY A 137 24.55 3.20 40.92
N ALA A 138 23.34 2.85 40.48
CA ALA A 138 22.43 1.98 41.22
C ALA A 138 23.02 0.58 41.48
N PRO A 139 22.46 -0.17 42.46
CA PRO A 139 22.82 -1.57 42.69
C PRO A 139 22.78 -2.43 41.43
N LEU A 140 23.67 -3.42 41.35
CA LEU A 140 23.86 -4.30 40.19
C LEU A 140 22.53 -4.88 39.64
N TRP A 141 21.65 -5.34 40.51
CA TRP A 141 20.37 -5.94 40.09
C TRP A 141 19.44 -4.94 39.39
N LEU A 142 19.44 -3.67 39.82
CA LEU A 142 18.69 -2.61 39.15
C LEU A 142 19.30 -2.28 37.80
N VAL A 143 20.63 -2.18 37.73
CA VAL A 143 21.38 -1.96 36.48
C VAL A 143 21.11 -3.07 35.47
N ALA A 144 21.12 -4.33 35.90
CA ALA A 144 20.85 -5.48 35.03
C ALA A 144 19.42 -5.50 34.49
N ILE A 145 18.43 -5.26 35.36
CA ILE A 145 17.02 -5.17 34.95
C ILE A 145 16.80 -3.99 34.00
N SER A 146 17.31 -2.80 34.34
CA SER A 146 17.14 -1.61 33.51
C SER A 146 17.81 -1.75 32.15
N SER A 147 18.98 -2.40 32.09
CA SER A 147 19.69 -2.64 30.82
C SER A 147 18.92 -3.59 29.92
N GLY A 148 18.34 -4.66 30.46
CA GLY A 148 17.51 -5.56 29.67
C GLY A 148 16.22 -4.90 29.19
N LEU A 149 15.54 -4.13 30.06
CA LEU A 149 14.36 -3.35 29.67
C LEU A 149 14.67 -2.32 28.58
N PHE A 150 15.84 -1.67 28.64
CA PHE A 150 16.30 -0.76 27.60
C PHE A 150 16.56 -1.46 26.26
N VAL A 151 17.24 -2.61 26.28
CA VAL A 151 17.49 -3.39 25.07
C VAL A 151 16.18 -3.90 24.47
N GLY A 152 15.28 -4.44 25.28
CA GLY A 152 13.94 -4.83 24.85
C GLY A 152 13.15 -3.67 24.23
N SER A 153 13.16 -2.51 24.86
CA SER A 153 12.53 -1.28 24.35
C SER A 153 13.12 -0.84 23.02
N SER A 154 14.45 -0.91 22.87
CA SER A 154 15.13 -0.54 21.63
C SER A 154 14.79 -1.50 20.49
N VAL A 155 14.68 -2.81 20.77
CA VAL A 155 14.22 -3.82 19.81
C VAL A 155 12.76 -3.56 19.42
N TYR A 156 11.91 -3.25 20.39
CA TYR A 156 10.51 -2.92 20.17
C TYR A 156 10.37 -1.74 19.19
N LEU A 157 11.04 -0.63 19.49
CA LEU A 157 11.01 0.58 18.66
C LEU A 157 11.58 0.33 17.26
N SER A 158 12.68 -0.41 17.16
CA SER A 158 13.31 -0.71 15.86
C SER A 158 12.45 -1.62 14.99
N GLY A 159 11.82 -2.63 15.60
CA GLY A 159 10.93 -3.55 14.90
C GLY A 159 9.68 -2.85 14.37
N LEU A 160 9.08 -1.95 15.15
CA LEU A 160 7.96 -1.13 14.68
C LEU A 160 8.39 -0.15 13.58
N LEU A 161 9.56 0.49 13.71
CA LEU A 161 10.08 1.36 12.65
C LEU A 161 10.30 0.60 11.34
N TYR A 162 10.82 -0.63 11.41
CA TYR A 162 10.91 -1.50 10.23
C TYR A 162 9.52 -1.71 9.60
N GLY A 163 8.52 -2.06 10.40
CA GLY A 163 7.14 -2.25 9.91
C GLY A 163 6.59 -1.00 9.23
N VAL A 164 6.70 0.16 9.88
CA VAL A 164 6.24 1.45 9.34
C VAL A 164 6.95 1.78 8.03
N VAL A 165 8.28 1.68 7.97
CA VAL A 165 9.04 1.99 6.74
C VAL A 165 8.69 1.01 5.62
N ASN A 166 8.62 -0.30 5.92
CA ASN A 166 8.26 -1.32 4.95
C ASN A 166 6.88 -1.05 4.35
N ASP A 167 5.89 -0.76 5.18
CA ASP A 167 4.50 -0.63 4.76
C ASP A 167 4.21 0.73 4.13
N ILE A 168 4.96 1.79 4.45
CA ILE A 168 4.93 3.06 3.68
C ILE A 168 5.38 2.82 2.23
N PHE A 169 6.45 2.07 2.00
CA PHE A 169 6.85 1.73 0.63
C PHE A 169 5.80 0.86 -0.05
N ALA A 170 5.17 -0.05 0.70
CA ALA A 170 4.19 -0.97 0.15
C ALA A 170 2.88 -0.31 -0.22
N THR A 171 2.34 0.59 0.61
CA THR A 171 1.14 1.38 0.30
C THR A 171 1.42 2.38 -0.81
N HIS A 172 2.64 2.93 -0.89
CA HIS A 172 3.02 3.80 -2.00
C HIS A 172 3.07 3.03 -3.33
N ALA A 173 3.49 1.77 -3.30
CA ALA A 173 3.58 0.92 -4.49
C ALA A 173 2.23 0.35 -4.92
N ASN A 174 1.41 -0.13 -3.96
CA ASN A 174 0.10 -0.73 -4.20
C ASN A 174 -0.79 -0.52 -2.97
N LEU A 175 -1.45 0.64 -2.91
CA LEU A 175 -2.45 0.99 -1.89
C LEU A 175 -3.66 0.02 -1.88
N PRO A 176 -4.22 -0.41 -3.03
CA PRO A 176 -5.32 -1.35 -3.07
C PRO A 176 -5.17 -2.60 -2.21
N TYR A 177 -3.96 -3.18 -2.19
CA TYR A 177 -3.66 -4.33 -1.34
C TYR A 177 -4.03 -4.10 0.15
N PHE A 178 -3.78 -2.90 0.66
CA PHE A 178 -4.01 -2.51 2.06
C PHE A 178 -5.45 -2.04 2.33
N LEU A 179 -6.17 -1.64 1.30
CA LEU A 179 -7.58 -1.26 1.41
C LEU A 179 -8.50 -2.49 1.32
N LEU A 180 -8.14 -3.44 0.44
CA LEU A 180 -8.84 -4.72 0.26
C LEU A 180 -8.56 -5.69 1.41
N GLY A 181 -7.31 -5.74 1.88
CA GLY A 181 -6.84 -6.70 2.88
C GLY A 181 -6.72 -8.13 2.36
N HIS A 182 -6.46 -9.08 3.28
CA HIS A 182 -6.21 -10.48 2.91
C HIS A 182 -7.44 -11.37 2.90
N GLN A 183 -8.49 -10.97 3.62
CA GLN A 183 -9.74 -11.71 3.76
C GLN A 183 -10.91 -10.74 3.67
N PRO A 184 -12.12 -11.18 3.28
CA PRO A 184 -13.31 -10.32 3.20
C PRO A 184 -13.64 -9.57 4.50
N GLN A 185 -13.24 -10.14 5.64
CA GLN A 185 -13.42 -9.57 6.98
C GLN A 185 -12.36 -8.52 7.32
N GLN A 186 -11.17 -8.61 6.73
CA GLN A 186 -10.05 -7.71 7.00
C GLN A 186 -10.11 -6.51 6.05
N LYS A 187 -10.87 -5.50 6.44
CA LYS A 187 -10.93 -4.24 5.70
C LYS A 187 -9.83 -3.29 6.16
N SER A 188 -9.64 -2.21 5.41
CA SER A 188 -8.69 -1.14 5.74
C SER A 188 -8.74 -0.69 7.21
N LEU A 189 -7.57 -0.47 7.82
CA LEU A 189 -7.40 -0.05 9.22
C LEU A 189 -7.93 1.35 9.54
N LEU A 190 -7.97 2.25 8.56
CA LEU A 190 -8.32 3.66 8.73
C LEU A 190 -9.31 4.12 7.65
N GLN A 191 -10.13 5.13 7.95
CA GLN A 191 -11.05 5.75 6.98
C GLN A 191 -10.37 6.77 6.07
N THR A 192 -9.25 6.38 5.44
CA THR A 192 -8.46 7.26 4.58
C THR A 192 -7.87 6.50 3.40
N ASN A 193 -7.60 7.19 2.31
CA ASN A 193 -6.79 6.69 1.20
C ASN A 193 -5.37 7.29 1.20
N ASP A 194 -4.99 7.98 2.27
CA ASP A 194 -3.63 8.46 2.45
C ASP A 194 -2.67 7.26 2.60
N LYS A 195 -1.79 7.10 1.61
CA LYS A 195 -0.81 6.01 1.53
C LYS A 195 0.10 5.99 2.75
N TYR A 196 0.49 7.15 3.26
CA TYR A 196 1.37 7.24 4.42
C TYR A 196 0.61 6.88 5.70
N ALA A 197 -0.60 7.40 5.88
CA ALA A 197 -1.42 7.07 7.05
C ALA A 197 -1.75 5.57 7.10
N GLN A 198 -2.14 4.98 5.96
CA GLN A 198 -2.37 3.54 5.84
C GLN A 198 -1.10 2.74 6.09
N GLY A 199 0.05 3.17 5.54
CA GLY A 199 1.32 2.48 5.69
C GLY A 199 1.80 2.47 7.14
N ILE A 200 1.61 3.58 7.86
CA ILE A 200 1.90 3.66 9.30
C ILE A 200 0.99 2.70 10.08
N ALA A 201 -0.33 2.72 9.80
CA ALA A 201 -1.28 1.87 10.53
C ALA A 201 -1.00 0.38 10.33
N TRP A 202 -0.86 -0.05 9.07
CA TRP A 202 -0.55 -1.44 8.74
C TRP A 202 0.83 -1.85 9.26
N GLY A 203 1.83 -0.99 9.11
CA GLY A 203 3.18 -1.27 9.58
C GLY A 203 3.24 -1.55 11.07
N VAL A 204 2.52 -0.77 11.89
CA VAL A 204 2.41 -1.00 13.33
C VAL A 204 1.59 -2.25 13.65
N ALA A 205 0.42 -2.42 13.04
CA ALA A 205 -0.48 -3.53 13.34
C ALA A 205 0.12 -4.89 12.95
N ALA A 206 0.76 -4.99 11.79
CA ALA A 206 1.34 -6.23 11.26
C ALA A 206 2.59 -6.66 12.03
N THR A 207 3.40 -5.71 12.49
CA THR A 207 4.66 -6.03 13.18
C THR A 207 4.54 -6.17 14.70
N PHE A 208 3.48 -5.62 15.32
CA PHE A 208 3.31 -5.64 16.77
C PHE A 208 3.53 -7.02 17.40
N GLY A 209 2.83 -8.06 16.93
CA GLY A 209 2.89 -9.40 17.51
C GLY A 209 4.32 -9.99 17.54
N PRO A 210 4.97 -10.14 16.36
CA PRO A 210 6.36 -10.61 16.29
C PRO A 210 7.34 -9.74 17.10
N VAL A 211 7.16 -8.41 17.06
CA VAL A 211 8.07 -7.47 17.75
C VAL A 211 7.94 -7.55 19.26
N VAL A 212 6.73 -7.76 19.81
CA VAL A 212 6.55 -8.02 21.26
C VAL A 212 7.31 -9.27 21.69
N LEU A 213 7.17 -10.37 20.95
CA LEU A 213 7.88 -11.62 21.25
C LEU A 213 9.40 -11.43 21.21
N ALA A 214 9.90 -10.75 20.18
CA ALA A 214 11.32 -10.41 20.07
C ALA A 214 11.78 -9.54 21.26
N SER A 215 10.99 -8.53 21.63
CA SER A 215 11.33 -7.61 22.72
C SER A 215 11.40 -8.31 24.07
N ILE A 216 10.48 -9.24 24.35
CA ILE A 216 10.51 -10.08 25.56
C ILE A 216 11.76 -10.96 25.57
N LEU A 217 12.04 -11.66 24.46
CA LEU A 217 13.21 -12.53 24.34
C LEU A 217 14.52 -11.74 24.58
N PHE A 218 14.67 -10.59 23.91
CA PHE A 218 15.83 -9.73 24.08
C PHE A 218 15.93 -9.17 25.50
N THR A 219 14.82 -8.78 26.12
CA THR A 219 14.81 -8.32 27.52
C THR A 219 15.36 -9.39 28.44
N VAL A 220 14.81 -10.61 28.37
CA VAL A 220 15.20 -11.72 29.24
C VAL A 220 16.67 -12.07 29.06
N VAL A 221 17.11 -12.25 27.81
CA VAL A 221 18.50 -12.61 27.52
C VAL A 221 19.46 -11.50 27.95
N ALA A 222 19.16 -10.24 27.61
CA ALA A 222 20.00 -9.11 27.98
C ALA A 222 20.07 -8.92 29.50
N THR A 223 18.96 -9.07 30.23
CA THR A 223 18.94 -9.01 31.70
C THR A 223 19.82 -10.11 32.29
N ILE A 224 19.67 -11.37 31.84
CA ILE A 224 20.50 -12.48 32.32
C ILE A 224 21.97 -12.19 32.06
N THR A 225 22.34 -11.79 30.83
CA THR A 225 23.72 -11.43 30.48
C THR A 225 24.26 -10.31 31.38
N ALA A 226 23.46 -9.26 31.63
CA ALA A 226 23.86 -8.10 32.43
C ALA A 226 24.14 -8.41 33.90
N PHE A 227 23.65 -9.54 34.44
CA PHE A 227 24.01 -10.00 35.79
C PHE A 227 25.43 -10.54 35.87
N PHE A 228 26.01 -11.01 34.75
CA PHE A 228 27.33 -11.64 34.73
C PHE A 228 28.40 -10.75 34.12
N VAL A 229 28.04 -9.94 33.12
CA VAL A 229 28.99 -9.09 32.37
C VAL A 229 28.35 -7.75 32.00
N PRO A 230 29.14 -6.66 31.86
CA PRO A 230 28.64 -5.41 31.32
C PRO A 230 28.03 -5.61 29.93
N LEU A 231 26.81 -5.10 29.74
CA LEU A 231 26.09 -5.26 28.48
C LEU A 231 26.66 -4.33 27.40
N ALA A 232 26.86 -4.85 26.20
CA ALA A 232 27.33 -4.11 25.03
C ALA A 232 26.22 -3.23 24.41
N THR A 233 25.64 -2.31 25.20
CA THR A 233 24.53 -1.43 24.77
C THR A 233 24.92 -0.49 23.63
N PHE A 234 26.21 -0.21 23.42
CA PHE A 234 26.72 0.58 22.30
C PHE A 234 26.40 -0.03 20.92
N VAL A 235 26.05 -1.32 20.85
CA VAL A 235 25.65 -1.99 19.62
C VAL A 235 24.21 -1.60 19.22
N MET A 236 23.38 -1.17 20.17
CA MET A 236 21.97 -0.86 19.91
C MET A 236 21.77 0.19 18.82
N PRO A 237 22.46 1.37 18.80
CA PRO A 237 22.39 2.31 17.69
C PRO A 237 22.54 1.68 16.30
N VAL A 238 23.49 0.75 16.13
CA VAL A 238 23.72 0.08 14.85
C VAL A 238 22.50 -0.70 14.43
N PHE A 239 21.87 -1.44 15.35
CA PHE A 239 20.65 -2.19 15.05
C PHE A 239 19.45 -1.29 14.79
N MET A 240 19.30 -0.22 15.58
CA MET A 240 18.21 0.75 15.41
C MET A 240 18.25 1.45 14.05
N ILE A 241 19.43 1.61 13.46
CA ILE A 241 19.60 2.13 12.09
C ILE A 241 19.45 1.00 11.05
N ALA A 242 20.12 -0.14 11.26
CA ALA A 242 20.20 -1.19 10.26
C ALA A 242 18.84 -1.86 9.98
N ILE A 243 18.01 -2.05 11.02
CA ILE A 243 16.72 -2.73 10.89
C ILE A 243 15.76 -1.96 9.96
N PRO A 244 15.53 -0.64 10.11
CA PRO A 244 14.77 0.13 9.11
C PRO A 244 15.42 0.17 7.73
N LEU A 245 16.75 0.23 7.62
CA LEU A 245 17.45 0.22 6.33
C LEU A 245 17.28 -1.12 5.58
N ILE A 246 17.09 -2.23 6.30
CA ILE A 246 16.77 -3.53 5.69
C ILE A 246 15.42 -3.46 4.96
N ALA A 247 14.44 -2.68 5.44
CA ALA A 247 13.19 -2.47 4.71
C ALA A 247 13.43 -1.71 3.39
N VAL A 248 14.29 -0.69 3.40
CA VAL A 248 14.69 0.05 2.20
C VAL A 248 15.39 -0.89 1.20
N TRP A 249 16.33 -1.71 1.68
CA TRP A 249 17.02 -2.68 0.84
C TRP A 249 16.07 -3.73 0.25
N ALA A 250 15.11 -4.24 1.05
CA ALA A 250 14.11 -5.18 0.58
C ALA A 250 13.30 -4.59 -0.58
N GLU A 251 12.88 -3.32 -0.46
CA GLU A 251 12.16 -2.60 -1.52
C GLU A 251 12.94 -2.52 -2.84
N PHE A 252 14.22 -2.15 -2.79
CA PHE A 252 15.05 -2.07 -4.00
C PHE A 252 15.20 -3.43 -4.69
N ASN A 253 15.30 -4.52 -3.93
CA ASN A 253 15.43 -5.86 -4.51
C ASN A 253 14.11 -6.37 -5.10
N THR A 254 12.98 -6.14 -4.43
CA THR A 254 11.68 -6.65 -4.90
C THR A 254 11.20 -5.94 -6.15
N ARG A 255 11.49 -4.64 -6.34
CA ARG A 255 11.13 -3.91 -7.56
C ARG A 255 11.77 -4.44 -8.83
N ASN A 256 12.95 -5.05 -8.73
CA ASN A 256 13.67 -5.55 -9.90
C ASN A 256 13.16 -6.91 -10.41
N ASN A 257 12.43 -7.67 -9.57
CA ASN A 257 12.07 -9.06 -9.85
C ASN A 257 10.63 -9.27 -10.35
N THR A 258 9.84 -8.22 -10.55
CA THR A 258 8.38 -8.32 -10.72
C THR A 258 7.85 -8.02 -12.12
N LYS A 259 8.73 -7.85 -13.13
CA LYS A 259 8.34 -7.42 -14.49
C LYS A 259 7.54 -8.43 -15.31
N GLU A 260 7.36 -9.67 -14.86
CA GLU A 260 6.79 -10.76 -15.67
C GLU A 260 5.56 -11.47 -15.06
N ARG A 261 4.99 -10.98 -13.95
CA ARG A 261 3.87 -11.66 -13.28
C ARG A 261 2.51 -11.04 -13.64
N LEU A 262 1.66 -11.81 -14.31
CA LEU A 262 0.38 -11.34 -14.89
C LEU A 262 -0.86 -11.48 -13.99
N ASN A 263 -0.75 -12.17 -12.86
CA ASN A 263 -1.85 -12.43 -11.92
C ASN A 263 -1.49 -11.91 -10.51
N ALA A 264 -2.46 -11.41 -9.76
CA ALA A 264 -2.29 -10.94 -8.38
C ALA A 264 -3.33 -11.56 -7.45
N GLY A 265 -3.00 -11.72 -6.17
CA GLY A 265 -3.89 -12.25 -5.13
C GLY A 265 -3.51 -13.66 -4.65
N SER A 266 -3.72 -13.91 -3.34
CA SER A 266 -3.40 -15.19 -2.69
C SER A 266 -4.60 -16.13 -2.53
N ASN A 267 -5.82 -15.63 -2.74
CA ASN A 267 -7.07 -16.38 -2.63
C ASN A 267 -8.11 -15.78 -3.58
N LEU A 268 -9.25 -16.45 -3.75
CA LEU A 268 -10.28 -16.04 -4.71
C LEU A 268 -10.77 -14.60 -4.48
N TYR A 269 -11.02 -14.22 -3.22
CA TYR A 269 -11.41 -12.86 -2.85
C TYR A 269 -10.38 -11.81 -3.27
N GLN A 270 -9.09 -12.06 -2.98
CA GLN A 270 -8.03 -11.16 -3.40
C GLN A 270 -7.81 -11.16 -4.91
N ILE A 271 -7.96 -12.29 -5.58
CA ILE A 271 -7.83 -12.37 -7.04
C ILE A 271 -8.94 -11.54 -7.70
N GLU A 272 -10.19 -11.71 -7.25
CA GLU A 272 -11.33 -10.94 -7.74
C GLU A 272 -11.18 -9.45 -7.44
N GLY A 273 -10.81 -9.11 -6.21
CA GLY A 273 -10.61 -7.72 -5.79
C GLY A 273 -9.42 -7.04 -6.44
N LEU A 274 -8.28 -7.72 -6.64
CA LEU A 274 -7.07 -7.13 -7.23
C LEU A 274 -7.04 -7.17 -8.75
N ASN A 275 -7.75 -8.09 -9.40
CA ASN A 275 -7.95 -8.02 -10.85
C ASN A 275 -8.76 -6.79 -11.24
N PHE A 276 -9.64 -6.38 -10.34
CA PHE A 276 -10.23 -5.07 -10.36
C PHE A 276 -9.08 -4.10 -9.95
N MET A 277 -8.63 -4.03 -8.69
CA MET A 277 -7.97 -2.81 -8.16
C MET A 277 -6.53 -2.59 -8.62
N SER A 278 -5.96 -3.54 -9.33
CA SER A 278 -4.62 -3.50 -9.89
C SER A 278 -4.70 -4.04 -11.33
N PRO A 279 -5.36 -3.33 -12.26
CA PRO A 279 -5.65 -3.87 -13.58
C PRO A 279 -4.40 -3.99 -14.45
N THR A 280 -3.35 -3.20 -14.18
CA THR A 280 -2.16 -3.13 -15.03
C THR A 280 -1.11 -4.18 -14.63
N PRO A 281 -0.29 -4.69 -15.57
CA PRO A 281 0.83 -5.58 -15.25
C PRO A 281 1.79 -4.99 -14.21
N LYS A 282 1.96 -3.67 -14.20
CA LYS A 282 2.83 -2.95 -13.27
C LYS A 282 2.27 -2.99 -11.83
N GLU A 283 0.97 -2.78 -11.64
CA GLU A 283 0.33 -2.85 -10.33
C GLU A 283 0.25 -4.29 -9.81
N LYS A 284 0.02 -5.26 -10.70
CA LYS A 284 0.10 -6.69 -10.37
C LYS A 284 1.52 -7.09 -9.97
N GLY A 285 2.53 -6.57 -10.66
CA GLY A 285 3.93 -6.69 -10.27
C GLY A 285 4.21 -6.05 -8.90
N ALA A 286 3.60 -4.91 -8.60
CA ALA A 286 3.72 -4.25 -7.29
C ALA A 286 3.07 -5.08 -6.16
N TRP A 287 1.97 -5.80 -6.44
CA TRP A 287 1.41 -6.76 -5.49
C TRP A 287 2.40 -7.87 -5.13
N TRP A 288 3.06 -8.46 -6.14
CA TRP A 288 4.09 -9.47 -5.89
C TRP A 288 5.28 -8.91 -5.12
N ALA A 289 5.68 -7.67 -5.40
CA ALA A 289 6.72 -7.00 -4.61
C ALA A 289 6.30 -6.84 -3.15
N ASN A 290 5.03 -6.51 -2.86
CA ASN A 290 4.51 -6.48 -1.48
C ASN A 290 4.56 -7.88 -0.85
N SER A 291 4.13 -8.91 -1.57
CA SER A 291 4.15 -10.28 -1.08
C SER A 291 5.57 -10.78 -0.76
N ASP A 292 6.53 -10.50 -1.65
CA ASP A 292 7.92 -10.90 -1.46
C ASP A 292 8.57 -10.14 -0.30
N ARG A 293 8.26 -8.85 -0.13
CA ARG A 293 8.68 -8.06 1.05
C ARG A 293 8.13 -8.63 2.35
N ASN A 294 6.84 -8.95 2.38
CA ASN A 294 6.22 -9.54 3.57
C ASN A 294 6.85 -10.88 3.91
N MET A 295 7.10 -11.73 2.91
CA MET A 295 7.80 -13.00 3.12
C MET A 295 9.23 -12.80 3.63
N PHE A 296 9.97 -11.81 3.11
CA PHE A 296 11.27 -11.44 3.64
C PHE A 296 11.17 -10.96 5.10
N GLY A 297 10.18 -10.10 5.41
CA GLY A 297 9.90 -9.61 6.75
C GLY A 297 9.59 -10.71 7.76
N PHE A 298 8.78 -11.71 7.38
CA PHE A 298 8.43 -12.80 8.28
C PHE A 298 9.52 -13.87 8.42
N THR A 299 10.40 -14.04 7.42
CA THR A 299 11.39 -15.14 7.44
C THR A 299 12.81 -14.68 7.71
N LYS A 300 13.25 -13.56 7.15
CA LYS A 300 14.66 -13.12 7.20
C LYS A 300 14.92 -12.14 8.34
N VAL A 301 14.00 -11.22 8.61
CA VAL A 301 14.17 -10.25 9.70
C VAL A 301 14.27 -10.92 11.08
N PRO A 302 13.48 -11.96 11.42
CA PRO A 302 13.68 -12.69 12.67
C PRO A 302 15.05 -13.36 12.78
N LEU A 303 15.58 -13.91 11.69
CA LEU A 303 16.92 -14.51 11.67
C LEU A 303 18.01 -13.45 11.87
N ILE A 304 17.85 -12.28 11.25
CA ILE A 304 18.74 -11.13 11.48
C ILE A 304 18.66 -10.71 12.96
N GLY A 305 17.47 -10.66 13.54
CA GLY A 305 17.25 -10.40 14.96
C GLY A 305 17.97 -11.40 15.86
N LEU A 306 17.89 -12.71 15.57
CA LEU A 306 18.64 -13.72 16.33
C LEU A 306 20.16 -13.53 16.20
N GLY A 307 20.65 -13.16 15.02
CA GLY A 307 22.05 -12.80 14.81
C GLY A 307 22.48 -11.58 15.64
N CYS A 308 21.64 -10.55 15.69
CA CYS A 308 21.84 -9.37 16.54
C CYS A 308 21.89 -9.73 18.03
N LEU A 309 20.99 -10.62 18.49
CA LEU A 309 20.99 -11.09 19.87
C LEU A 309 22.27 -11.84 20.22
N ALA A 310 22.70 -12.76 19.35
CA ALA A 310 23.95 -13.50 19.52
C ALA A 310 25.17 -12.56 19.56
N ALA A 311 25.17 -11.52 18.72
CA ALA A 311 26.21 -10.49 18.73
C ALA A 311 26.25 -9.71 20.05
N VAL A 312 25.09 -9.31 20.59
CA VAL A 312 25.01 -8.63 21.91
C VAL A 312 25.59 -9.50 23.01
N VAL A 313 25.18 -10.76 23.08
CA VAL A 313 25.67 -11.69 24.10
C VAL A 313 27.18 -11.92 23.95
N THR A 314 27.65 -12.17 22.74
CA THR A 314 29.07 -12.45 22.47
C THR A 314 29.93 -11.24 22.80
N LEU A 315 29.59 -10.04 22.29
CA LEU A 315 30.33 -8.81 22.53
C LEU A 315 30.32 -8.40 24.00
N SER A 316 29.24 -8.67 24.73
CA SER A 316 29.19 -8.47 26.18
C SER A 316 30.12 -9.45 26.90
N SER A 317 30.17 -10.70 26.46
CA SER A 317 30.99 -11.76 27.08
C SER A 317 32.49 -11.56 26.85
N VAL A 318 32.88 -10.99 25.70
CA VAL A 318 34.29 -10.66 25.38
C VAL A 318 34.64 -9.20 25.67
N SER A 319 33.78 -8.48 26.41
CA SER A 319 33.96 -7.05 26.71
C SER A 319 35.32 -6.71 27.30
N MET A 320 35.91 -7.62 28.08
CA MET A 320 37.25 -7.46 28.66
C MET A 320 38.37 -7.32 27.61
N PHE A 321 38.13 -7.73 26.36
CA PHE A 321 39.09 -7.68 25.25
C PHE A 321 38.81 -6.56 24.25
N LEU A 322 37.67 -5.86 24.36
CA LEU A 322 37.38 -4.74 23.45
C LEU A 322 38.10 -3.48 23.94
N PRO A 323 38.44 -2.55 23.02
CA PRO A 323 39.07 -1.29 23.37
C PRO A 323 38.32 -0.61 24.51
N SER A 324 39.05 -0.25 25.57
CA SER A 324 38.47 0.41 26.74
C SER A 324 37.70 1.65 26.34
N VAL A 325 38.08 2.38 25.27
CA VAL A 325 37.34 3.55 24.75
C VAL A 325 35.87 3.29 24.39
N LEU A 326 35.50 2.04 24.02
CA LEU A 326 34.11 1.63 23.76
C LEU A 326 33.28 1.50 25.04
N PHE A 327 33.95 1.41 26.20
CA PHE A 327 33.37 1.30 27.54
C PHE A 327 33.76 2.46 28.48
N ALA A 328 34.80 3.24 28.15
CA ALA A 328 35.51 4.14 29.06
C ALA A 328 34.82 5.50 29.21
N SER A 329 33.83 5.78 28.38
CA SER A 329 32.90 6.88 28.63
C SER A 329 31.52 6.31 28.94
N PRO A 330 31.14 6.22 30.23
CA PRO A 330 29.76 5.96 30.65
C PRO A 330 28.77 6.89 29.93
N LEU A 331 29.23 8.09 29.58
CA LEU A 331 28.49 9.07 28.82
C LEU A 331 28.16 8.55 27.40
N ILE A 332 29.13 8.01 26.66
CA ILE A 332 28.90 7.52 25.29
C ILE A 332 28.13 6.19 25.30
N ALA A 333 28.46 5.27 26.22
CA ALA A 333 27.83 3.95 26.30
C ALA A 333 26.35 3.99 26.72
N VAL A 334 25.91 5.06 27.38
CA VAL A 334 24.53 5.25 27.85
C VAL A 334 23.81 6.31 27.01
N LEU A 335 24.39 7.50 26.81
CA LEU A 335 23.69 8.59 26.12
C LEU A 335 23.52 8.33 24.64
N LEU A 336 24.50 7.75 23.95
CA LEU A 336 24.40 7.54 22.51
C LEU A 336 23.27 6.53 22.17
N PRO A 337 23.21 5.32 22.78
CA PRO A 337 22.07 4.43 22.60
C PRO A 337 20.73 5.07 22.98
N SER A 338 20.70 5.82 24.08
CA SER A 338 19.48 6.48 24.54
C SER A 338 19.01 7.57 23.57
N ALA A 339 19.92 8.34 22.97
CA ALA A 339 19.61 9.36 21.97
C ALA A 339 18.98 8.75 20.71
N PHE A 340 19.51 7.62 20.23
CA PHE A 340 18.90 6.88 19.12
C PHE A 340 17.52 6.31 19.49
N ALA A 341 17.35 5.80 20.71
CA ALA A 341 16.05 5.34 21.19
C ALA A 341 15.03 6.48 21.31
N VAL A 342 15.45 7.66 21.75
CA VAL A 342 14.63 8.88 21.74
C VAL A 342 14.28 9.29 20.32
N ALA A 343 15.22 9.29 19.38
CA ALA A 343 14.95 9.63 17.98
C ALA A 343 13.94 8.66 17.33
N ALA A 344 14.07 7.36 17.60
CA ALA A 344 13.12 6.35 17.15
C ALA A 344 11.72 6.57 17.75
N THR A 345 11.67 6.87 19.05
CA THR A 345 10.43 7.21 19.76
C THR A 345 9.75 8.42 19.15
N MET A 346 10.49 9.53 18.97
CA MET A 346 9.95 10.76 18.39
C MET A 346 9.44 10.54 16.97
N THR A 347 10.14 9.72 16.18
CA THR A 347 9.69 9.33 14.84
C THR A 347 8.36 8.58 14.89
N LEU A 348 8.24 7.55 15.74
CA LEU A 348 7.01 6.76 15.87
C LEU A 348 5.85 7.59 16.43
N ILE A 349 6.09 8.48 17.39
CA ILE A 349 5.07 9.42 17.90
C ILE A 349 4.63 10.36 16.78
N GLY A 350 5.56 10.94 16.03
CA GLY A 350 5.26 11.79 14.87
C GLY A 350 4.42 11.06 13.83
N CYS A 351 4.77 9.81 13.50
CA CYS A 351 3.98 8.95 12.62
C CYS A 351 2.57 8.70 13.19
N GLY A 352 2.46 8.41 14.49
CA GLY A 352 1.16 8.21 15.15
C GLY A 352 0.27 9.45 15.12
N LEU A 353 0.84 10.64 15.37
CA LEU A 353 0.13 11.91 15.27
C LEU A 353 -0.31 12.22 13.84
N TYR A 354 0.57 12.01 12.86
CA TYR A 354 0.24 12.17 11.45
C TYR A 354 -0.89 11.22 11.03
N MET A 355 -0.77 9.94 11.35
CA MET A 355 -1.79 8.93 11.09
C MET A 355 -3.12 9.32 11.74
N TYR A 356 -3.10 9.76 13.01
CA TYR A 356 -4.30 10.18 13.72
C TYR A 356 -4.96 11.41 13.07
N ALA A 357 -4.16 12.41 12.66
CA ALA A 357 -4.67 13.62 12.00
C ALA A 357 -5.24 13.32 10.61
N ASN A 358 -4.68 12.34 9.91
CA ASN A 358 -5.09 11.97 8.54
C ASN A 358 -6.02 10.75 8.48
N ARG A 359 -6.45 10.19 9.62
CA ARG A 359 -7.24 8.94 9.68
C ARG A 359 -8.57 8.98 8.91
N ASN A 360 -9.09 10.19 8.68
CA ASN A 360 -10.34 10.46 7.96
C ASN A 360 -10.09 11.38 6.74
N ASN A 361 -8.83 11.66 6.40
CA ASN A 361 -8.51 12.58 5.32
C ASN A 361 -8.70 11.88 3.97
N HIS A 362 -9.28 12.60 3.03
CA HIS A 362 -9.52 12.13 1.68
C HIS A 362 -8.57 12.87 0.77
N LEU A 363 -7.53 12.19 0.32
CA LEU A 363 -6.67 12.70 -0.73
C LEU A 363 -7.31 12.35 -2.06
N ASP A 364 -7.27 13.25 -3.04
CA ASP A 364 -7.69 12.90 -4.38
C ASP A 364 -6.64 11.98 -5.04
N ASP A 365 -6.74 10.68 -4.76
CA ASP A 365 -5.87 9.63 -5.31
C ASP A 365 -6.67 8.71 -6.25
N ARG A 366 -7.52 9.31 -7.09
CA ARG A 366 -8.31 8.63 -8.13
C ARG A 366 -7.45 7.95 -9.23
N TYR A 367 -6.13 7.93 -9.09
CA TYR A 367 -5.21 7.15 -9.92
C TYR A 367 -5.08 5.68 -9.49
N ASN A 368 -5.33 5.35 -8.21
CA ASN A 368 -5.02 4.04 -7.64
C ASN A 368 -6.17 3.43 -6.83
N LEU A 369 -7.39 3.94 -6.98
CA LEU A 369 -8.55 3.53 -6.18
C LEU A 369 -9.67 3.09 -7.09
N GLU A 370 -10.33 2.02 -6.69
CA GLU A 370 -11.33 1.37 -7.49
C GLU A 370 -12.69 1.40 -6.86
N PHE A 371 -13.71 1.39 -7.72
CA PHE A 371 -15.08 1.72 -7.37
C PHE A 371 -15.98 0.55 -7.64
N ASP A 372 -16.74 0.15 -6.63
CA ASP A 372 -17.68 -0.96 -6.71
C ASP A 372 -18.57 -0.84 -7.95
N ARG A 373 -18.76 -1.95 -8.68
CA ARG A 373 -19.47 -1.99 -9.97
C ARG A 373 -20.88 -1.39 -9.90
N ASP A 374 -21.51 -1.52 -8.74
CA ASP A 374 -22.87 -1.07 -8.46
C ASP A 374 -22.93 0.41 -8.00
N GLU A 375 -21.78 1.03 -7.74
CA GLU A 375 -21.64 2.44 -7.32
C GLU A 375 -20.95 3.32 -8.36
N VAL A 376 -20.72 2.82 -9.58
CA VAL A 376 -20.38 3.66 -10.72
C VAL A 376 -21.61 4.49 -11.09
N ILE A 377 -21.79 5.60 -10.37
CA ILE A 377 -22.77 6.62 -10.72
C ILE A 377 -22.21 7.36 -11.92
N TYR A 378 -22.76 7.05 -13.10
CA TYR A 378 -22.41 7.62 -14.39
C TYR A 378 -22.85 9.08 -14.55
N ASP A 379 -22.94 9.86 -13.48
CA ASP A 379 -23.40 11.25 -13.55
C ASP A 379 -22.32 12.17 -13.04
N LEU A 380 -22.01 13.21 -13.81
CA LEU A 380 -21.41 14.50 -13.43
C LEU A 380 -19.93 14.57 -13.02
N TYR A 381 -19.19 15.23 -13.91
CA TYR A 381 -18.05 16.10 -13.62
C TYR A 381 -18.14 16.80 -12.26
N LEU A 382 -16.97 17.00 -11.64
CA LEU A 382 -16.86 17.96 -10.54
C LEU A 382 -17.02 19.38 -11.08
N ASP A 383 -17.45 20.29 -10.20
CA ASP A 383 -17.61 21.71 -10.55
C ASP A 383 -16.36 22.31 -11.22
N GLU A 384 -15.16 21.84 -10.83
CA GLU A 384 -13.87 22.26 -11.37
C GLU A 384 -13.57 21.76 -12.80
N ASP A 385 -14.25 20.71 -13.27
CA ASP A 385 -14.05 20.13 -14.60
C ASP A 385 -15.19 20.48 -15.58
N LEU A 386 -16.29 21.07 -15.10
CA LEU A 386 -17.46 21.42 -15.90
C LEU A 386 -17.14 22.42 -17.02
N ASP A 387 -16.26 23.39 -16.77
CA ASP A 387 -15.89 24.39 -17.79
C ASP A 387 -15.21 23.73 -19.00
N TYR A 388 -14.28 22.80 -18.76
CA TYR A 388 -13.62 22.06 -19.84
C TYR A 388 -14.58 21.06 -20.50
N ALA A 389 -15.46 20.42 -19.74
CA ALA A 389 -16.50 19.55 -20.27
C ALA A 389 -17.44 20.30 -21.23
N HIS A 390 -17.89 21.48 -20.83
CA HIS A 390 -18.74 22.34 -21.65
C HIS A 390 -17.99 22.91 -22.86
N GLU A 391 -16.71 23.28 -22.73
CA GLU A 391 -15.86 23.62 -23.88
C GLU A 391 -15.84 22.47 -24.88
N LEU A 392 -15.58 21.25 -24.39
CA LEU A 392 -15.52 20.06 -25.23
C LEU A 392 -16.88 19.75 -25.86
N LEU A 393 -18.01 19.87 -25.17
CA LEU A 393 -19.34 19.66 -25.76
C LEU A 393 -19.71 20.72 -26.81
N ASN A 394 -19.33 21.98 -26.58
CA ASN A 394 -19.66 23.10 -27.45
C ASN A 394 -18.76 23.22 -28.69
N ARG A 395 -17.67 22.44 -28.80
CA ARG A 395 -16.87 22.38 -30.03
C ARG A 395 -17.73 21.88 -31.20
N LYS A 396 -17.71 22.65 -32.29
CA LYS A 396 -18.42 22.35 -33.54
C LYS A 396 -17.62 21.46 -34.50
N ASP A 397 -16.44 21.05 -34.09
CA ASP A 397 -15.52 20.30 -34.93
C ASP A 397 -16.02 18.85 -35.05
N ASN A 398 -16.13 18.39 -36.30
CA ASN A 398 -16.37 16.97 -36.57
C ASN A 398 -15.08 16.22 -36.26
N TYR A 399 -15.12 15.43 -35.19
CA TYR A 399 -14.04 14.51 -34.88
C TYR A 399 -13.77 13.60 -36.08
N THR A 400 -12.55 13.64 -36.62
CA THR A 400 -12.17 12.86 -37.80
C THR A 400 -11.37 11.64 -37.32
N ALA A 401 -12.01 10.47 -37.31
CA ALA A 401 -11.29 9.22 -37.04
C ALA A 401 -10.24 9.04 -38.16
N LEU A 402 -8.95 8.96 -37.81
CA LEU A 402 -7.92 8.54 -38.76
C LEU A 402 -8.28 7.12 -39.23
N SER A 403 -8.30 6.89 -40.55
CA SER A 403 -8.57 5.56 -41.10
C SER A 403 -7.49 4.57 -40.65
N THR A 404 -7.87 3.58 -39.87
CA THR A 404 -6.97 2.51 -39.43
C THR A 404 -6.85 1.43 -40.53
N GLU A 405 -5.62 1.08 -40.89
CA GLU A 405 -5.32 0.00 -41.84
C GLU A 405 -5.82 -1.37 -41.33
N PRO A 406 -6.39 -2.23 -42.21
CA PRO A 406 -7.02 -3.51 -41.84
C PRO A 406 -6.12 -4.51 -41.11
N GLU A 407 -4.81 -4.52 -41.38
CA GLU A 407 -3.86 -5.50 -40.83
C GLU A 407 -3.68 -5.39 -39.29
N LEU A 408 -3.87 -4.19 -38.72
CA LEU A 408 -3.79 -3.98 -37.26
C LEU A 408 -5.00 -4.54 -36.52
N VAL A 409 -6.19 -4.49 -37.14
CA VAL A 409 -7.43 -5.06 -36.58
C VAL A 409 -7.31 -6.58 -36.48
N GLU A 410 -6.60 -7.21 -37.40
CA GLU A 410 -6.42 -8.66 -37.44
C GLU A 410 -5.40 -9.14 -36.39
N LYS A 411 -4.26 -8.46 -36.26
CA LYS A 411 -3.29 -8.70 -35.17
C LYS A 411 -3.88 -8.49 -33.78
N GLN A 412 -4.76 -7.50 -33.62
CA GLN A 412 -5.41 -7.23 -32.33
C GLN A 412 -6.55 -8.20 -32.01
N LYS A 413 -7.26 -8.75 -33.01
CA LYS A 413 -8.18 -9.88 -32.82
C LYS A 413 -7.47 -11.16 -32.36
N GLU A 414 -6.24 -11.36 -32.81
CA GLU A 414 -5.40 -12.49 -32.42
C GLU A 414 -4.86 -12.32 -30.98
N ALA A 415 -4.45 -11.10 -30.62
CA ALA A 415 -4.13 -10.73 -29.23
C ALA A 415 -5.36 -10.81 -28.29
N ASP A 416 -6.54 -10.41 -28.78
CA ASP A 416 -7.81 -10.54 -28.05
C ASP A 416 -8.19 -12.02 -27.87
N ARG A 417 -8.02 -12.90 -28.86
CA ARG A 417 -8.27 -14.35 -28.68
C ARG A 417 -7.37 -14.99 -27.63
N ASN A 418 -6.09 -14.64 -27.60
CA ASN A 418 -5.14 -15.27 -26.69
C ASN A 418 -5.24 -14.70 -25.26
N ASN A 419 -5.62 -13.44 -25.09
CA ASN A 419 -5.82 -12.84 -23.75
C ASN A 419 -7.24 -13.05 -23.18
N TYR A 420 -8.28 -13.17 -24.01
CA TYR A 420 -9.65 -13.32 -23.50
C TYR A 420 -9.92 -14.68 -22.86
N THR A 421 -9.27 -15.75 -23.31
CA THR A 421 -9.46 -17.08 -22.70
C THR A 421 -8.89 -17.16 -21.27
N MET A 422 -7.97 -16.25 -20.89
CA MET A 422 -7.36 -16.21 -19.56
C MET A 422 -7.93 -15.15 -18.61
N ILE A 423 -8.50 -14.05 -19.11
CA ILE A 423 -8.91 -12.92 -18.25
C ILE A 423 -10.41 -12.99 -17.87
N PHE A 424 -11.24 -13.59 -18.72
CA PHE A 424 -12.63 -13.90 -18.37
C PHE A 424 -12.99 -15.25 -19.02
N PRO A 425 -13.08 -16.37 -18.28
CA PRO A 425 -13.70 -17.54 -18.86
C PRO A 425 -15.11 -17.14 -19.25
N PHE A 426 -15.39 -17.07 -20.55
CA PHE A 426 -16.76 -17.07 -21.03
C PHE A 426 -17.41 -18.29 -20.42
N ARG A 427 -18.28 -18.09 -19.42
CA ARG A 427 -19.22 -19.13 -19.04
C ARG A 427 -20.09 -19.31 -20.27
N LYS A 428 -19.83 -20.38 -21.04
CA LYS A 428 -20.81 -20.88 -21.98
C LYS A 428 -22.01 -21.26 -21.13
N ASP A 429 -23.11 -20.54 -21.28
CA ASP A 429 -24.41 -21.02 -20.85
C ASP A 429 -24.74 -22.27 -21.67
N ASN A 430 -24.22 -23.43 -21.24
CA ASN A 430 -24.67 -24.77 -21.61
C ASN A 430 -23.92 -25.90 -20.90
N ASP A 431 -23.63 -25.77 -19.61
CA ASP A 431 -23.30 -26.93 -18.78
C ASP A 431 -24.37 -27.09 -17.71
N SER A 432 -25.24 -28.06 -17.96
CA SER A 432 -26.24 -28.61 -17.03
C SER A 432 -25.67 -28.74 -15.62
N ILE A 433 -26.39 -28.18 -14.65
CA ILE A 433 -26.19 -28.37 -13.21
C ILE A 433 -26.01 -29.88 -12.95
N PRO A 434 -24.84 -30.35 -12.46
CA PRO A 434 -24.73 -31.70 -11.95
C PRO A 434 -25.62 -31.78 -10.70
N PRO A 435 -26.48 -32.81 -10.56
CA PRO A 435 -27.31 -32.94 -9.38
C PRO A 435 -26.43 -33.03 -8.13
N ILE A 436 -26.80 -32.24 -7.13
CA ILE A 436 -26.22 -32.23 -5.79
C ILE A 436 -26.24 -33.68 -5.26
N PRO A 437 -25.11 -34.25 -4.82
CA PRO A 437 -25.12 -35.53 -4.14
C PRO A 437 -25.92 -35.37 -2.84
N VAL A 438 -27.01 -36.12 -2.74
CA VAL A 438 -27.75 -36.27 -1.49
C VAL A 438 -26.80 -36.87 -0.46
N GLU A 439 -26.47 -36.11 0.58
CA GLU A 439 -25.82 -36.65 1.79
C GLU A 439 -26.67 -37.80 2.32
N GLN A 440 -26.15 -39.03 2.21
CA GLN A 440 -26.69 -40.13 3.01
C GLN A 440 -26.20 -39.98 4.45
N PRO A 441 -27.07 -40.25 5.44
CA PRO A 441 -26.76 -40.04 6.84
C PRO A 441 -25.69 -41.03 7.33
N ARG A 442 -24.88 -40.50 8.27
CA ARG A 442 -23.88 -41.17 9.12
C ARG A 442 -24.06 -42.67 9.31
N ASN A 443 -22.93 -43.39 9.34
CA ASN A 443 -22.77 -44.49 10.28
C ASN A 443 -21.50 -44.29 11.11
N SER A 444 -21.72 -44.34 12.42
CA SER A 444 -20.76 -44.47 13.50
C SER A 444 -19.84 -45.68 13.32
N LEU A 445 -18.56 -45.50 13.63
CA LEU A 445 -17.77 -46.36 14.51
C LEU A 445 -16.56 -45.58 15.03
#